data_AF-J2VJS2-F1
#
_entry.id   AF-J2VJS2-F1
#
_cell.length_a   1.000
_cell.length_b   1.000
_cell.length_c   1.000
_cell.angle_alpha   90.00
_cell.angle_beta   90.00
_cell.angle_gamma   90.00
#
_symmetry.space_group_name_H-M   'P 1'
#
loop_
_entity.id
_entity.type
_entity.pdbx_description
1 polymer ?
#
loop_
_entity_poly.entity_id
_entity_poly.type
_entity_poly.pdbx_seq_one_letter_code
_entity_poly.pdbx_strand_id
1 'polypeptide(L)'
;MALSEHPRSEWNDLWLLLEIVHEGKQPQVLGENITSDVTHSKDELHQGYRNRFLATPWDAHYRPALEHPKPKVLGSQTAIVTGPAGEETHCDEYGRVKVQFHWDRDGQGNDTSSCWLRVATGWAGNAYGGIAIPRVGMEVLVSATGMKTSSTTRRFASAMNGMTRSKPTCSASSRWKSIASPIWTARPKRGRMIT
;
A
#
# COMPACT_ATOMS: atom_id res chain seq x y z
N MET A 1 4.52 -1.00 -33.53
CA MET A 1 4.09 -0.87 -34.94
C MET A 1 5.23 -0.17 -35.68
N ALA A 2 5.61 -0.63 -36.86
CA ALA A 2 6.68 0.01 -37.63
C ALA A 2 6.08 1.14 -38.48
N LEU A 3 6.69 2.33 -38.44
CA LEU A 3 6.38 3.41 -39.38
C LEU A 3 7.21 3.18 -40.64
N SER A 4 6.61 3.40 -41.82
CA SER A 4 7.28 3.29 -43.11
C SER A 4 6.91 4.48 -44.01
N GLU A 5 7.71 4.73 -45.04
CA GLU A 5 7.48 5.78 -46.06
C GLU A 5 7.47 7.22 -45.53
N HIS A 6 7.97 7.45 -44.32
CA HIS A 6 8.15 8.80 -43.81
C HIS A 6 9.32 9.50 -44.54
N PRO A 7 9.18 10.77 -44.98
CA PRO A 7 10.23 11.51 -45.70
C PRO A 7 11.56 11.61 -44.97
N ARG A 8 11.53 11.51 -43.63
CA ARG A 8 12.71 11.34 -42.79
C ARG A 8 12.92 9.86 -42.53
N SER A 9 14.01 9.31 -43.06
CA SER A 9 14.38 7.90 -42.93
C SER A 9 14.49 7.44 -41.48
N GLU A 10 15.02 8.29 -40.60
CA GLU A 10 15.21 8.02 -39.17
C GLU A 10 13.91 7.70 -38.41
N TRP A 11 12.75 8.11 -38.93
CA TRP A 11 11.46 7.85 -38.27
C TRP A 11 10.81 6.55 -38.72
N ASN A 12 11.34 5.91 -39.76
CA ASN A 12 10.85 4.63 -40.27
C ASN A 12 11.34 3.47 -39.40
N ASP A 13 10.91 3.45 -38.15
CA ASP A 13 11.32 2.49 -37.14
C ASP A 13 10.11 2.00 -36.33
N LEU A 14 10.35 1.17 -35.31
CA LEU A 14 9.37 0.70 -34.36
C LEU A 14 9.00 1.80 -33.36
N TRP A 15 7.70 2.02 -33.24
CA TRP A 15 7.11 2.95 -32.29
C TRP A 15 6.15 2.22 -31.34
N LEU A 16 6.19 2.62 -30.07
CA LEU A 16 5.25 2.25 -29.02
C LEU A 16 4.12 3.29 -28.99
N LEU A 17 2.90 2.88 -29.32
CA LEU A 17 1.72 3.74 -29.23
C LEU A 17 1.28 3.86 -27.76
N LEU A 18 1.13 5.10 -27.30
CA LEU A 18 0.70 5.44 -25.95
C LEU A 18 -0.77 5.83 -25.90
N GLU A 19 -1.23 6.53 -26.92
CA GLU A 19 -2.62 6.98 -27.05
C GLU A 19 -3.04 6.95 -28.51
N ILE A 20 -4.30 6.58 -28.77
CA ILE A 20 -4.91 6.65 -30.10
C ILE A 20 -6.30 7.26 -29.95
N VAL A 21 -6.51 8.39 -30.62
CA VAL A 21 -7.79 9.09 -30.70
C VAL A 21 -8.34 8.89 -32.11
N HIS A 22 -9.53 8.30 -32.18
CA HIS A 22 -10.24 8.01 -33.41
C HIS A 22 -11.41 8.99 -33.58
N GLU A 23 -11.50 9.63 -34.75
CA GLU A 23 -12.59 10.53 -35.10
C GLU A 23 -13.21 10.05 -36.43
N GLY A 24 -14.49 9.69 -36.42
CA GLY A 24 -15.23 9.28 -37.61
C GLY A 24 -16.46 10.15 -37.82
N LYS A 25 -16.67 10.64 -39.04
CA LYS A 25 -17.85 11.42 -39.43
C LYS A 25 -18.43 10.91 -40.74
N GLN A 26 -19.72 10.58 -40.75
CA GLN A 26 -20.44 10.12 -41.93
C GLN A 26 -21.77 10.88 -42.07
N PRO A 27 -21.81 11.98 -42.83
CA PRO A 27 -23.00 12.82 -42.97
C PRO A 27 -24.09 12.23 -43.88
N GLN A 28 -23.78 11.21 -44.68
CA GLN A 28 -24.66 10.68 -45.75
C GLN A 28 -25.90 9.90 -45.28
N VAL A 29 -26.18 9.81 -43.97
CA VAL A 29 -27.34 9.07 -43.45
C VAL A 29 -28.63 9.92 -43.43
N LEU A 30 -28.53 11.24 -43.61
CA LEU A 30 -29.68 12.17 -43.60
C LEU A 30 -29.76 13.04 -44.87
N GLY A 31 -29.72 12.44 -46.07
CA GLY A 31 -30.23 13.06 -47.30
C GLY A 31 -29.72 14.45 -47.73
N GLU A 32 -28.70 15.02 -47.09
CA GLU A 32 -28.17 16.34 -47.42
C GLU A 32 -27.08 16.25 -48.51
N ASN A 33 -27.25 17.10 -49.52
CA ASN A 33 -26.45 17.18 -50.74
C ASN A 33 -24.98 17.54 -50.44
N ILE A 34 -24.07 16.89 -51.16
CA ILE A 34 -22.61 16.97 -50.98
C ILE A 34 -22.12 18.38 -51.31
N THR A 35 -21.57 19.10 -50.32
CA THR A 35 -20.54 20.11 -50.59
C THR A 35 -19.20 19.44 -50.40
N SER A 36 -18.55 19.07 -51.50
CA SER A 36 -17.14 18.72 -51.49
C SER A 36 -16.37 19.93 -51.01
N ASP A 37 -15.87 19.86 -49.77
CA ASP A 37 -14.59 20.43 -49.38
C ASP A 37 -14.37 21.91 -49.74
N VAL A 38 -15.09 22.84 -49.07
CA VAL A 38 -14.64 24.24 -49.00
C VAL A 38 -15.10 24.90 -47.69
N THR A 39 -14.51 24.51 -46.57
CA THR A 39 -14.35 25.42 -45.44
C THR A 39 -12.86 25.69 -45.29
N HIS A 40 -12.49 26.96 -45.13
CA HIS A 40 -11.11 27.42 -45.09
C HIS A 40 -10.32 26.93 -43.85
N SER A 41 -10.89 26.04 -43.03
CA SER A 41 -10.34 25.45 -41.81
C SER A 41 -9.89 23.99 -42.05
N LYS A 42 -8.62 23.80 -42.45
CA LYS A 42 -8.00 22.45 -42.61
C LYS A 42 -8.10 21.53 -41.38
N ASP A 43 -8.44 22.06 -40.21
CA ASP A 43 -8.50 21.31 -38.95
C ASP A 43 -9.83 20.58 -38.69
N GLU A 44 -10.92 20.98 -39.35
CA GLU A 44 -12.25 20.41 -39.11
C GLU A 44 -12.50 19.19 -40.02
N LEU A 45 -12.70 18.00 -39.41
CA LEU A 45 -13.10 16.81 -40.18
C LEU A 45 -14.57 16.98 -40.60
N HIS A 46 -14.86 16.91 -41.90
CA HIS A 46 -16.23 17.06 -42.42
C HIS A 46 -16.86 15.71 -42.75
N GLN A 47 -16.09 14.81 -43.35
CA GLN A 47 -16.48 13.44 -43.68
C GLN A 47 -15.23 12.55 -43.66
N GLY A 48 -15.39 11.28 -43.28
CA GLY A 48 -14.33 10.28 -43.28
C GLY A 48 -13.88 9.88 -41.87
N TYR A 49 -12.71 9.25 -41.80
CA TYR A 49 -12.13 8.72 -40.58
C TYR A 49 -10.70 9.25 -40.40
N ARG A 50 -10.38 9.72 -39.20
CA ARG A 50 -9.11 10.34 -38.84
C ARG A 50 -8.61 9.77 -37.52
N ASN A 51 -7.33 9.42 -37.48
CA ASN A 51 -6.64 8.95 -36.28
C ASN A 51 -5.55 9.93 -35.89
N ARG A 52 -5.49 10.29 -34.61
CA ARG A 52 -4.34 10.97 -34.01
C ARG A 52 -3.77 10.03 -32.96
N PHE A 53 -2.45 9.86 -32.93
CA PHE A 53 -1.81 8.98 -31.96
C PHE A 53 -0.58 9.64 -31.36
N LEU A 54 -0.30 9.29 -30.10
CA LEU A 54 0.92 9.65 -29.40
C LEU A 54 1.80 8.41 -29.33
N ALA A 55 3.06 8.54 -29.72
CA ALA A 55 3.99 7.42 -29.76
C ALA A 55 5.35 7.79 -29.16
N THR A 56 6.02 6.79 -28.59
CA THR A 56 7.39 6.88 -28.09
C THR A 56 8.27 5.90 -28.89
N PRO A 57 9.55 6.21 -29.17
CA PRO A 57 10.45 5.25 -29.81
C PRO A 57 10.51 3.93 -29.04
N TRP A 58 10.62 2.81 -29.74
CA TRP A 58 10.64 1.48 -29.12
C TRP A 58 11.76 1.29 -28.08
N ASP A 59 12.92 1.89 -28.33
CA ASP A 59 14.10 1.80 -27.45
C ASP A 59 13.98 2.65 -26.18
N ALA A 60 13.02 3.57 -26.11
CA ALA A 60 12.82 4.41 -24.95
C ALA A 60 11.89 3.72 -23.92
N HIS A 61 12.36 3.57 -22.69
CA HIS A 61 11.56 3.01 -21.60
C HIS A 61 10.42 3.94 -21.20
N TYR A 62 9.19 3.54 -21.54
CA TYR A 62 7.99 4.27 -21.11
C TYR A 62 7.67 4.00 -19.63
N ARG A 63 7.50 5.09 -18.86
CA ARG A 63 7.00 5.07 -17.48
C ARG A 63 5.71 5.90 -17.42
N PRO A 64 4.55 5.31 -17.11
CA PRO A 64 3.31 6.07 -16.94
C PRO A 64 3.45 7.16 -15.88
N ALA A 65 2.77 8.28 -16.09
CA ALA A 65 2.69 9.34 -15.10
C ALA A 65 1.98 8.84 -13.83
N LEU A 66 2.45 9.28 -12.67
CA LEU A 66 1.82 9.00 -11.37
C LEU A 66 0.64 9.97 -11.15
N GLU A 67 -0.43 9.79 -11.93
CA GLU A 67 -1.63 10.63 -11.85
C GLU A 67 -2.47 10.34 -10.60
N HIS A 68 -2.42 9.10 -10.11
CA HIS A 68 -3.22 8.69 -8.97
C HIS A 68 -2.61 9.17 -7.66
N PRO A 69 -3.38 9.84 -6.78
CA PRO A 69 -2.89 10.26 -5.49
C PRO A 69 -2.53 9.05 -4.63
N LYS A 70 -1.33 9.07 -4.01
CA LYS A 70 -0.90 8.02 -3.08
C LYS A 70 -1.93 7.88 -1.94
N PRO A 71 -2.43 6.67 -1.63
CA PRO A 71 -3.30 6.45 -0.49
C PRO A 71 -2.65 6.94 0.81
N LYS A 72 -3.39 7.71 1.59
CA LYS A 72 -2.94 8.27 2.87
C LYS A 72 -3.79 7.70 4.00
N VAL A 73 -3.13 7.19 5.03
CA VAL A 73 -3.79 6.87 6.30
C VAL A 73 -3.80 8.15 7.12
N LEU A 74 -4.99 8.74 7.31
CA LEU A 74 -5.16 9.94 8.12
C LEU A 74 -5.30 9.53 9.58
N GLY A 75 -4.19 9.61 10.32
CA GLY A 75 -4.16 9.33 11.75
C GLY A 75 -3.85 7.87 12.10
N SER A 76 -4.12 7.53 13.36
CA SER A 76 -3.89 6.19 13.90
C SER A 76 -5.19 5.40 13.88
N GLN A 77 -5.09 4.09 13.65
CA GLN A 77 -6.23 3.18 13.58
C GLN A 77 -6.09 2.06 14.61
N THR A 78 -7.19 1.45 14.98
CA THR A 78 -7.20 0.30 15.89
C THR A 78 -7.08 -1.01 15.10
N ALA A 79 -6.44 -2.00 15.71
CA ALA A 79 -6.29 -3.34 15.16
C ALA A 79 -6.20 -4.37 16.30
N ILE A 80 -6.49 -5.63 16.00
CA ILE A 80 -6.40 -6.73 16.96
C ILE A 80 -5.14 -7.53 16.68
N VAL A 81 -4.37 -7.87 17.72
CA VAL A 81 -3.16 -8.70 17.58
C VAL A 81 -3.55 -10.12 17.19
N THR A 82 -2.88 -10.66 16.18
CA THR A 82 -3.13 -12.02 15.66
C THR A 82 -1.92 -12.93 15.85
N GLY A 83 -2.16 -14.23 15.79
CA GLY A 83 -1.13 -15.26 15.91
C GLY A 83 -1.68 -16.65 15.56
N PRO A 84 -0.82 -17.69 15.61
CA PRO A 84 -1.22 -19.07 15.41
C PRO A 84 -2.32 -19.50 16.40
N ALA A 85 -3.14 -20.47 15.99
CA ALA A 85 -4.17 -21.01 16.85
C ALA A 85 -3.55 -21.61 18.14
N GLY A 86 -4.06 -21.17 19.30
CA GLY A 86 -3.61 -21.64 20.61
C GLY A 86 -2.41 -20.90 21.20
N GLU A 87 -1.79 -19.96 20.48
CA GLU A 87 -0.72 -19.11 21.03
C GLU A 87 -1.29 -17.83 21.66
N GLU A 88 -0.95 -17.56 22.92
CA GLU A 88 -1.31 -16.28 23.57
C GLU A 88 -0.38 -15.13 23.16
N THR A 89 0.87 -15.41 22.82
CA THR A 89 1.88 -14.40 22.49
C THR A 89 2.60 -14.81 21.22
N HIS A 90 2.44 -14.02 20.16
CA HIS A 90 3.09 -14.24 18.87
C HIS A 90 3.97 -13.05 18.50
N CYS A 91 5.27 -13.15 18.80
CA CYS A 91 6.24 -12.11 18.51
C CYS A 91 7.55 -12.68 17.94
N ASP A 92 8.28 -11.85 17.20
CA ASP A 92 9.59 -12.21 16.67
C ASP A 92 10.75 -11.81 17.61
N GLU A 93 11.99 -12.02 17.17
CA GLU A 93 13.20 -11.70 17.94
C GLU A 93 13.34 -10.20 18.30
N TYR A 94 12.61 -9.31 17.63
CA TYR A 94 12.59 -7.87 17.86
C TYR A 94 11.33 -7.41 18.62
N GLY A 95 10.49 -8.34 19.10
CA GLY A 95 9.24 -8.01 19.79
C GLY A 95 8.18 -7.38 18.88
N ARG A 96 8.25 -7.62 17.57
CA ARG A 96 7.22 -7.21 16.61
C ARG A 96 6.01 -8.12 16.72
N VAL A 97 4.84 -7.61 16.40
CA VAL A 97 3.56 -8.35 16.42
C VAL A 97 2.87 -8.32 15.07
N LYS A 98 1.98 -9.28 14.83
CA LYS A 98 1.04 -9.25 13.70
C LYS A 98 -0.32 -8.80 14.18
N VAL A 99 -1.06 -8.12 13.31
CA VAL A 99 -2.35 -7.54 13.65
C VAL A 99 -3.32 -7.69 12.49
N GLN A 100 -4.61 -7.70 12.77
CA GLN A 100 -5.64 -7.58 11.76
C GLN A 100 -6.42 -6.28 11.99
N PHE A 101 -6.52 -5.48 10.92
CA PHE A 101 -7.33 -4.28 10.93
C PHE A 101 -8.82 -4.64 10.80
N HIS A 102 -9.70 -3.81 11.34
CA HIS A 102 -11.15 -4.05 11.26
C HIS A 102 -11.70 -4.02 9.82
N TRP A 103 -11.01 -3.33 8.91
CA TRP A 103 -11.37 -3.27 7.49
C TRP A 103 -10.76 -4.42 6.67
N ASP A 104 -9.86 -5.22 7.25
CA ASP A 104 -9.25 -6.37 6.59
C ASP A 104 -10.20 -7.57 6.63
N ARG A 105 -10.82 -7.84 5.47
CA ARG A 105 -11.80 -8.92 5.27
C ARG A 105 -11.17 -10.23 4.83
N ASP A 106 -9.94 -10.19 4.31
CA ASP A 106 -9.25 -11.37 3.77
C ASP A 106 -8.45 -12.07 4.86
N GLY A 107 -8.00 -11.32 5.88
CA GLY A 107 -7.34 -11.87 7.06
C GLY A 107 -8.20 -12.87 7.84
N GLN A 108 -7.61 -13.99 8.22
CA GLN A 108 -8.29 -15.07 8.99
C GLN A 108 -8.00 -15.02 10.50
N GLY A 109 -7.49 -13.91 11.02
CA GLY A 109 -7.11 -13.80 12.44
C GLY A 109 -5.90 -14.66 12.83
N ASN A 110 -5.10 -15.12 11.86
CA ASN A 110 -4.01 -16.07 12.08
C ASN A 110 -2.62 -15.39 11.94
N ASP A 111 -1.57 -16.20 11.85
CA ASP A 111 -0.20 -15.74 11.67
C ASP A 111 0.10 -15.18 10.27
N THR A 112 -0.84 -15.25 9.33
CA THR A 112 -0.67 -14.69 7.97
C THR A 112 -1.42 -13.38 7.75
N SER A 113 -2.21 -12.90 8.73
CA SER A 113 -3.05 -11.70 8.58
C SER A 113 -2.26 -10.42 8.29
N SER A 114 -1.00 -10.29 8.73
CA SER A 114 -0.20 -9.10 8.42
C SER A 114 1.30 -9.33 8.40
N CYS A 115 2.02 -8.30 7.96
CA CYS A 115 3.45 -8.18 8.21
C CYS A 115 3.74 -7.87 9.68
N TRP A 116 5.01 -8.06 10.08
CA TRP A 116 5.51 -7.74 11.41
C TRP A 116 5.54 -6.23 11.67
N LEU A 117 4.77 -5.77 12.66
CA LEU A 117 4.72 -4.39 13.11
C LEU A 117 5.55 -4.18 14.37
N ARG A 118 6.36 -3.11 14.37
CA ARG A 118 7.14 -2.72 15.56
C ARG A 118 6.23 -2.22 16.66
N VAL A 119 6.49 -2.64 17.89
CA VAL A 119 5.77 -2.17 19.07
C VAL A 119 6.47 -0.95 19.65
N ALA A 120 5.73 0.15 19.85
CA ALA A 120 6.24 1.32 20.55
C ALA A 120 6.29 1.05 22.06
N THR A 121 7.45 1.28 22.67
CA THR A 121 7.67 1.11 24.11
C THR A 121 7.98 2.45 24.76
N GLY A 122 7.61 2.63 26.03
CA GLY A 122 7.89 3.87 26.78
C GLY A 122 9.38 4.12 27.02
N TRP A 123 10.22 3.07 26.99
CA TRP A 123 11.67 3.19 27.15
C TRP A 123 12.40 2.06 26.39
N ALA A 124 13.23 2.44 25.42
CA ALA A 124 14.07 1.50 24.67
C ALA A 124 15.50 2.06 24.53
N GLY A 125 16.48 1.24 24.91
CA GLY A 125 17.91 1.49 24.75
C GLY A 125 18.60 0.29 24.09
N ASN A 126 19.94 0.34 23.98
CA ASN A 126 20.71 -0.74 23.36
C ASN A 126 20.77 -1.97 24.28
N ALA A 127 19.89 -2.94 24.05
CA ALA A 127 19.72 -4.16 24.87
C ALA A 127 19.23 -3.94 26.32
N TYR A 128 18.69 -2.75 26.64
CA TYR A 128 18.01 -2.46 27.90
C TYR A 128 16.76 -1.60 27.66
N GLY A 129 15.74 -1.72 28.50
CA GLY A 129 14.50 -0.96 28.37
C GLY A 129 13.30 -1.68 28.97
N GLY A 130 12.12 -1.07 28.84
CA GLY A 130 10.85 -1.65 29.25
C GLY A 130 10.12 -2.24 28.05
N ILE A 131 9.81 -3.54 28.08
CA ILE A 131 9.09 -4.22 27.01
C ILE A 131 7.78 -4.79 27.57
N ALA A 132 6.67 -4.43 26.94
CA ALA A 132 5.35 -5.03 27.19
C ALA A 132 4.79 -5.49 25.84
N ILE A 133 4.85 -6.79 25.58
CA ILE A 133 4.44 -7.38 24.30
C ILE A 133 2.90 -7.55 24.31
N PRO A 134 2.18 -6.97 23.34
CA PRO A 134 0.75 -7.22 23.16
C PRO A 134 0.48 -8.70 22.89
N ARG A 135 -0.51 -9.28 23.57
CA ARG A 135 -0.96 -10.66 23.38
C ARG A 135 -1.96 -10.77 22.24
N VAL A 136 -2.08 -11.97 21.68
CA VAL A 136 -3.12 -12.31 20.70
C VAL A 136 -4.50 -12.00 21.29
N GLY A 137 -5.33 -11.30 20.51
CA GLY A 137 -6.64 -10.80 20.93
C GLY A 137 -6.63 -9.43 21.61
N MET A 138 -5.47 -8.85 21.94
CA MET A 138 -5.41 -7.48 22.45
C MET A 138 -5.61 -6.45 21.35
N GLU A 139 -6.31 -5.37 21.67
CA GLU A 139 -6.45 -4.21 20.79
C GLU A 139 -5.22 -3.30 20.89
N VAL A 140 -4.72 -2.87 19.74
CA VAL A 140 -3.55 -2.00 19.60
C VAL A 140 -3.88 -0.84 18.70
N LEU A 141 -3.27 0.31 18.99
CA LEU A 141 -3.30 1.49 18.14
C LEU A 141 -2.14 1.42 17.14
N VAL A 142 -2.43 1.33 15.86
CA VAL A 142 -1.45 1.34 14.78
C VAL A 142 -1.36 2.73 14.17
N SER A 143 -0.16 3.31 14.21
CA SER A 143 0.15 4.60 13.60
C SER A 143 1.06 4.39 12.38
N ALA A 144 0.67 4.97 11.24
CA ALA A 144 1.47 4.97 10.03
C ALA A 144 2.20 6.32 9.92
N THR A 145 3.51 6.31 10.15
CA THR A 145 4.36 7.48 9.94
C THR A 145 4.98 7.40 8.55
N GLY A 146 4.52 8.29 7.67
CA GLY A 146 5.08 8.47 6.33
C GLY A 146 5.61 9.89 6.18
N MET A 147 6.93 10.04 6.02
CA MET A 147 7.51 11.29 5.52
C MET A 147 7.02 11.48 4.08
N LYS A 148 6.40 12.63 3.79
CA LYS A 148 5.77 12.97 2.49
C LYS A 148 6.69 12.78 1.27
N THR A 149 8.00 12.63 1.48
CA THR A 149 9.06 12.59 0.47
C THR A 149 9.69 11.22 0.22
N SER A 150 9.39 10.18 1.01
CA SER A 150 9.99 8.84 0.84
C SER A 150 8.95 7.75 0.56
N SER A 151 9.32 6.79 -0.28
CA SER A 151 8.50 5.61 -0.58
C SER A 151 8.30 4.69 0.64
N THR A 152 9.08 4.87 1.71
CA THR A 152 9.06 4.04 2.92
C THR A 152 8.04 4.54 3.94
N THR A 153 6.84 3.97 3.93
CA THR A 153 5.87 4.13 5.04
C THR A 153 6.27 3.20 6.19
N ARG A 154 6.58 3.73 7.38
CA ARG A 154 6.78 2.92 8.59
C ARG A 154 5.47 2.82 9.36
N ARG A 155 5.16 1.63 9.87
CA ARG A 155 3.99 1.38 10.72
C ARG A 155 4.47 0.89 12.09
N PHE A 156 3.90 1.48 13.14
CA PHE A 156 4.15 1.10 14.52
C PHE A 156 2.83 0.77 15.20
N ALA A 157 2.81 -0.29 16.01
CA ALA A 157 1.71 -0.62 16.88
C ALA A 157 2.05 -0.16 18.30
N SER A 158 1.09 0.38 19.04
CA SER A 158 1.19 0.66 20.46
C SER A 158 0.03 -0.04 21.15
N ALA A 159 0.28 -0.75 22.24
CA ALA A 159 -0.80 -1.35 23.00
C ALA A 159 -1.77 -0.27 23.48
N MET A 160 -3.08 -0.50 23.27
CA MET A 160 -4.07 0.24 24.03
C MET A 160 -4.26 -0.51 25.34
N ASN A 161 -3.79 0.10 26.43
CA ASN A 161 -4.00 -0.47 27.75
C ASN A 161 -5.50 -0.36 28.09
N GLY A 162 -6.22 -1.45 27.90
CA GLY A 162 -7.55 -1.64 28.48
C GLY A 162 -7.46 -1.59 30.01
N MET A 163 -8.40 -0.87 30.64
CA MET A 163 -8.44 -0.71 32.09
C MET A 163 -8.69 -2.07 32.76
N THR A 164 -7.78 -2.53 33.63
CA THR A 164 -7.96 -3.82 34.33
C THR A 164 -9.01 -3.79 35.45
N ARG A 165 -9.65 -2.64 35.70
CA ARG A 165 -10.64 -2.41 36.76
C ARG A 165 -11.71 -1.39 36.33
N SER A 166 -12.92 -1.54 36.87
CA SER A 166 -14.02 -0.58 36.69
C SER A 166 -13.69 0.78 37.34
N LYS A 167 -14.12 1.88 36.70
CA LYS A 167 -13.68 3.24 36.97
C LYS A 167 -14.19 3.97 38.23
N PRO A 168 -15.21 3.56 39.02
CA PRO A 168 -15.71 4.48 40.04
C PRO A 168 -14.93 4.53 41.37
N THR A 169 -14.01 3.60 41.67
CA THR A 169 -13.36 3.52 43.01
C THR A 169 -11.83 3.65 43.04
N CYS A 170 -11.15 3.64 41.90
CA CYS A 170 -9.68 3.67 41.81
C CYS A 170 -9.19 5.00 41.23
N SER A 171 -9.35 6.12 41.93
CA SER A 171 -8.81 7.42 41.49
C SER A 171 -7.32 7.64 41.83
N ALA A 172 -6.74 6.83 42.72
CA ALA A 172 -5.39 7.05 43.27
C ALA A 172 -4.43 5.84 43.21
N SER A 173 -4.68 4.85 42.34
CA SER A 173 -3.81 3.66 42.23
C SER A 173 -3.19 3.52 40.84
N SER A 174 -1.86 3.59 40.75
CA SER A 174 -1.08 3.15 39.58
C SER A 174 -0.35 1.85 39.91
N ARG A 175 -0.57 0.79 39.13
CA ARG A 175 0.08 -0.52 39.35
C ARG A 175 0.27 -1.26 38.04
N TRP A 176 1.42 -1.90 37.89
CA TRP A 176 1.65 -2.87 36.83
C TRP A 176 1.11 -4.23 37.28
N LYS A 177 0.25 -4.84 36.46
CA LYS A 177 -0.29 -6.18 36.71
C LYS A 177 0.08 -7.10 35.54
N SER A 178 0.75 -8.21 35.83
CA SER A 178 1.04 -9.25 34.85
C SER A 178 0.03 -10.41 34.98
N ILE A 179 -0.13 -11.17 33.90
CA ILE A 179 -0.88 -12.42 33.85
C ILE A 179 0.12 -13.50 33.44
N ALA A 180 0.10 -14.69 34.04
CA ALA A 180 0.94 -15.79 33.59
C ALA A 180 0.51 -16.23 32.19
N SER A 181 1.46 -16.63 31.33
CA SER A 181 1.16 -17.30 30.06
C SER A 181 1.58 -18.76 30.14
N PRO A 182 0.79 -19.71 29.60
CA PRO A 182 0.99 -21.13 29.81
C PRO A 182 2.25 -21.70 29.12
N ILE A 183 2.86 -20.99 28.17
CA ILE A 183 4.05 -21.46 27.45
C ILE A 183 5.02 -20.29 27.22
N TRP A 184 6.07 -20.23 28.02
CA TRP A 184 7.29 -19.47 27.72
C TRP A 184 8.50 -20.39 27.97
N THR A 185 8.56 -21.52 27.29
CA THR A 185 9.79 -22.31 27.22
C THR A 185 10.74 -21.60 26.28
N ALA A 186 11.70 -20.86 26.84
CA ALA A 186 12.85 -20.37 26.11
C ALA A 186 13.47 -21.55 25.35
N ARG A 187 13.39 -21.56 24.01
CA ARG A 187 14.16 -22.53 23.21
C ARG A 187 15.63 -22.32 23.55
N PRO A 188 16.35 -23.32 24.08
CA PRO A 188 17.75 -23.16 24.43
C PRO A 188 18.56 -22.88 23.16
N LYS A 189 19.28 -21.76 23.12
CA LYS A 189 20.29 -21.51 22.09
C LYS A 189 21.38 -22.58 22.27
N ARG A 190 21.49 -23.51 21.31
CA ARG A 190 22.69 -24.35 21.17
C ARG A 190 23.86 -23.42 20.84
N GLY A 191 24.60 -23.00 21.86
CA GLY A 191 25.90 -22.36 21.69
C GLY A 191 26.87 -23.39 21.15
N ARG A 192 27.37 -23.18 19.92
CA ARG A 192 28.59 -23.85 19.46
C ARG A 192 29.75 -23.22 20.22
N MET A 193 30.36 -24.00 21.11
CA MET A 193 31.65 -23.68 21.72
C MET A 193 32.69 -23.85 20.61
N ILE A 194 33.36 -22.76 20.23
CA ILE A 194 34.54 -22.81 19.39
C ILE A 194 35.72 -22.96 20.36
N THR A 195 36.36 -24.13 20.33
CA THR A 195 37.72 -24.33 20.84
C THR A 195 38.72 -24.01 19.74
#